data_AF-A0A964Q8I4-F1
#
_entry.id   AF-A0A964Q8I4-F1
#
_cell.length_a   1.000
_cell.length_b   1.000
_cell.length_c   1.000
_cell.angle_alpha   90.00
_cell.angle_beta   90.00
_cell.angle_gamma   90.00
#
_symmetry.space_group_name_H-M   'P 1'
#
loop_
_entity.id
_entity.type
_entity.pdbx_description
1 polymer ?
#
loop_
_entity_poly.entity_id
_entity_poly.type
_entity_poly.pdbx_seq_one_letter_code
_entity_poly.pdbx_strand_id
1 'polypeptide(L)'
;MEPPFHSGFVGRAPAMLEKRIPINTPMKSVIAELLVHRDIARASDPSAALFASFAISGWCRKLEEPIRLPLEEEVHEVAVGSLPKSLTQLQQNYQRMLTFGARALCTKLRDYRCFRISVANPPLFSTIALRWQLAEPKSAHR
;
A
#
# COMPACT_ATOMS: atom_id res chain seq x y z
N MET A 1 -27.49 -42.37 -19.26
CA MET A 1 -26.47 -41.53 -19.92
C MET A 1 -26.49 -40.21 -19.17
N GLU A 2 -25.70 -40.09 -18.12
CA GLU A 2 -25.58 -38.86 -17.33
C GLU A 2 -24.46 -37.99 -17.92
N PRO A 3 -24.62 -36.65 -18.01
CA PRO A 3 -23.53 -35.80 -18.42
C PRO A 3 -22.53 -35.63 -17.26
N PRO A 4 -21.21 -35.53 -17.54
CA PRO A 4 -20.22 -35.27 -16.51
C PRO A 4 -20.34 -33.83 -16.03
N PHE A 5 -20.56 -33.66 -14.72
CA PHE A 5 -20.37 -32.37 -14.06
C PHE A 5 -18.88 -32.02 -14.10
N HIS A 6 -18.53 -31.04 -14.93
CA HIS A 6 -17.24 -30.37 -14.84
C HIS A 6 -17.15 -29.67 -13.48
N SER A 7 -16.25 -30.14 -12.62
CA SER A 7 -15.85 -29.42 -11.42
C SER A 7 -15.07 -28.16 -11.84
N GLY A 8 -15.80 -27.07 -12.05
CA GLY A 8 -15.21 -25.75 -12.16
C GLY A 8 -14.56 -25.40 -10.83
N PHE A 9 -13.24 -25.64 -10.72
CA PHE A 9 -12.42 -24.95 -9.74
C PHE A 9 -12.46 -23.46 -10.11
N VAL A 10 -13.39 -22.73 -9.50
CA VAL A 10 -13.37 -21.27 -9.50
C VAL A 10 -12.19 -20.88 -8.62
N GLY A 11 -11.01 -20.70 -9.24
CA GLY A 11 -9.85 -20.13 -8.58
C GLY A 11 -10.27 -18.84 -7.88
N ARG A 12 -10.12 -18.78 -6.56
CA ARG A 12 -10.50 -17.62 -5.77
C ARG A 12 -9.47 -16.54 -6.06
N ALA A 13 -9.84 -15.54 -6.86
CA ALA A 13 -8.96 -14.46 -7.25
C ALA A 13 -8.16 -13.93 -6.05
N PRO A 14 -6.84 -13.66 -6.20
CA PRO A 14 -5.99 -13.24 -5.11
C PRO A 14 -6.56 -12.01 -4.43
N ALA A 15 -6.56 -12.01 -3.09
CA ALA A 15 -7.10 -10.91 -2.31
C ALA A 15 -6.29 -9.63 -2.59
N MET A 16 -6.96 -8.62 -3.15
CA MET A 16 -6.39 -7.29 -3.31
C MET A 16 -6.48 -6.56 -1.97
N LEU A 17 -5.33 -6.12 -1.46
CA LEU A 17 -5.24 -5.23 -0.31
C LEU A 17 -5.06 -3.79 -0.78
N GLU A 18 -5.67 -2.87 -0.03
CA GLU A 18 -5.61 -1.44 -0.31
C GLU A 18 -5.39 -0.66 1.00
N LYS A 19 -4.45 0.28 0.99
CA LYS A 19 -4.27 1.29 2.03
C LYS A 19 -4.50 2.68 1.47
N ARG A 20 -5.40 3.43 2.08
CA ARG A 20 -5.71 4.83 1.72
C ARG A 20 -5.04 5.81 2.67
N ILE A 21 -4.42 6.84 2.11
CA ILE A 21 -3.74 7.92 2.83
C ILE A 21 -4.36 9.24 2.35
N PRO A 22 -5.24 9.87 3.15
CA PRO A 22 -5.89 11.11 2.77
C PRO A 22 -4.95 12.32 2.95
N ILE A 23 -5.01 13.25 1.99
CA ILE A 23 -4.27 14.51 1.96
C ILE A 23 -5.25 15.64 2.30
N ASN A 24 -5.41 15.89 3.60
CA ASN A 24 -6.39 16.86 4.11
C ASN A 24 -5.76 18.18 4.58
N THR A 25 -4.43 18.27 4.53
CA THR A 25 -3.67 19.47 4.94
C THR A 25 -2.71 19.84 3.83
N PRO A 26 -2.55 21.13 3.48
CA PRO A 26 -1.54 21.56 2.54
C PRO A 26 -0.14 21.13 2.99
N MET A 27 0.62 20.48 2.11
CA MET A 27 1.98 20.03 2.42
C MET A 27 2.84 19.99 1.16
N LYS A 28 4.15 20.17 1.35
CA LYS A 28 5.13 20.19 0.24
C LYS A 28 5.45 18.80 -0.30
N SER A 29 5.28 17.76 0.50
CA SER A 29 5.58 16.39 0.10
C SER A 29 4.85 15.39 0.99
N VAL A 30 4.44 14.27 0.41
CA VAL A 30 3.99 13.07 1.12
C VAL A 30 4.92 11.93 0.78
N ILE A 31 5.38 11.24 1.81
CA ILE A 31 6.11 9.97 1.66
C ILE A 31 5.26 8.91 2.33
N ALA A 32 4.88 7.89 1.55
CA ALA A 32 4.12 6.76 2.04
C ALA A 32 4.94 5.49 1.87
N GLU A 33 4.99 4.70 2.93
CA GLU A 33 5.76 3.46 2.97
C GLU A 33 4.90 2.28 3.37
N LEU A 34 5.11 1.17 2.66
CA LEU A 34 4.53 -0.12 2.97
C LEU A 34 5.66 -1.08 3.34
N LEU A 35 5.69 -1.49 4.60
CA LEU A 35 6.57 -2.54 5.09
C LEU A 35 5.83 -3.88 5.04
N VAL A 36 6.37 -4.84 4.30
CA VAL A 36 5.80 -6.18 4.17
C VAL A 36 6.81 -7.21 4.66
N HIS A 37 6.38 -8.10 5.56
CA HIS A 37 7.21 -9.22 6.02
C HIS A 37 7.51 -10.16 4.85
N ARG A 38 8.75 -10.65 4.74
CA ARG A 38 9.21 -11.47 3.60
C ARG A 38 8.45 -12.78 3.44
N ASP A 39 7.90 -13.31 4.52
CA ASP A 39 7.09 -14.55 4.50
C ASP A 39 5.70 -14.34 3.89
N ILE A 40 5.26 -13.08 3.72
CA ILE A 40 3.99 -12.78 3.07
C ILE A 40 4.22 -12.82 1.57
N ALA A 41 3.82 -13.95 0.96
CA ALA A 41 3.85 -14.11 -0.48
C ALA A 41 2.89 -13.11 -1.16
N ARG A 42 3.36 -12.48 -2.23
CA ARG A 42 2.60 -11.50 -3.03
C ARG A 42 2.52 -11.96 -4.48
N ALA A 43 1.37 -11.75 -5.09
CA ALA A 43 1.17 -11.98 -6.52
C ALA A 43 1.63 -10.78 -7.37
N SER A 44 1.71 -9.58 -6.77
CA SER A 44 2.17 -8.37 -7.44
C SER A 44 3.04 -7.53 -6.53
N ASP A 45 3.89 -6.69 -7.12
CA ASP A 45 4.49 -5.59 -6.38
C ASP A 45 3.43 -4.52 -6.08
N PRO A 46 3.62 -3.72 -5.01
CA PRO A 46 2.70 -2.65 -4.68
C PRO A 46 2.71 -1.55 -5.74
N SER A 47 1.53 -1.00 -6.03
CA SER A 47 1.31 0.14 -6.93
C SER A 47 0.53 1.23 -6.22
N ALA A 48 0.55 2.44 -6.77
CA ALA A 48 -0.17 3.58 -6.23
C ALA A 48 -1.13 4.18 -7.27
N ALA A 49 -2.21 4.76 -6.78
CA ALA A 49 -3.08 5.65 -7.55
C ALA A 49 -3.48 6.84 -6.69
N LEU A 50 -3.65 8.00 -7.33
CA LEU A 50 -4.12 9.22 -6.70
C LEU A 50 -5.59 9.46 -7.08
N PHE A 51 -6.42 9.78 -6.10
CA PHE A 51 -7.84 10.06 -6.30
C PHE A 51 -8.22 11.39 -5.66
N ALA A 52 -9.15 12.12 -6.28
CA ALA A 52 -9.76 13.27 -5.63
C ALA A 52 -10.71 12.80 -4.52
N SER A 53 -10.66 13.47 -3.37
CA SER A 53 -11.43 13.20 -2.16
C SER A 53 -12.25 14.42 -1.80
N PHE A 54 -13.33 14.66 -2.54
CA PHE A 54 -14.24 15.78 -2.26
C PHE A 54 -15.12 15.46 -1.05
N ALA A 55 -14.59 15.64 0.16
CA ALA A 55 -15.41 15.80 1.35
C ALA A 55 -15.76 17.29 1.49
N ILE A 56 -16.56 17.82 0.56
CA ILE A 56 -17.11 19.18 0.71
C ILE A 56 -18.32 19.08 1.61
N SER A 57 -18.24 19.77 2.75
CA SER A 57 -19.22 19.89 3.82
C SER A 57 -20.70 19.70 3.41
N GLY A 58 -21.38 18.75 4.06
CA GLY A 58 -22.84 18.71 4.20
C GLY A 58 -23.63 18.02 3.08
N TRP A 59 -23.08 17.89 1.88
CA TRP A 59 -23.73 17.23 0.74
C TRP A 59 -22.79 16.19 0.14
N CYS A 60 -22.54 15.11 0.87
CA CYS A 60 -21.79 13.97 0.37
C CYS A 60 -22.64 13.20 -0.65
N ARG A 61 -22.75 13.71 -1.87
CA ARG A 61 -22.89 12.81 -3.01
C ARG A 61 -21.54 12.13 -3.12
N LYS A 62 -21.40 10.93 -2.54
CA LYS A 62 -20.29 10.02 -2.89
C LYS A 62 -20.24 10.07 -4.41
N LEU A 63 -19.13 10.53 -4.98
CA LEU A 63 -18.94 10.38 -6.41
C LEU A 63 -19.19 8.89 -6.71
N GLU A 64 -20.09 8.61 -7.65
CA GLU A 64 -20.42 7.23 -8.04
C GLU A 64 -19.13 6.48 -8.43
N GLU A 65 -18.15 7.22 -8.96
CA GLU A 65 -16.81 6.73 -9.26
C GLU A 65 -15.72 7.68 -8.74
N PRO A 66 -14.62 7.15 -8.16
CA PRO A 66 -13.52 7.98 -7.69
C PRO A 66 -12.78 8.62 -8.88
N ILE A 67 -12.71 9.95 -8.91
CA ILE A 67 -11.98 10.69 -9.95
C ILE A 67 -10.48 10.42 -9.76
N ARG A 68 -9.88 9.68 -10.69
CA ARG A 68 -8.44 9.41 -10.72
C ARG A 68 -7.70 10.65 -11.19
N LEU A 69 -6.73 11.08 -10.39
CA LEU A 69 -5.82 12.16 -10.72
C LEU A 69 -4.54 11.59 -11.35
N PRO A 70 -3.83 12.36 -12.18
CA PRO A 70 -2.49 12.00 -12.64
C PRO A 70 -1.57 11.76 -11.44
N LEU A 71 -0.78 10.71 -11.52
CA LEU A 71 0.28 10.37 -10.57
C LEU A 71 1.45 9.90 -11.41
N GLU A 72 2.50 10.73 -11.48
CA GLU A 72 3.70 10.43 -12.26
C GLU A 72 4.66 9.55 -11.46
N GLU A 73 4.58 9.61 -10.13
CA GLU A 73 5.48 8.90 -9.25
C GLU A 73 5.08 7.43 -9.09
N GLU A 74 6.08 6.57 -9.20
CA GLU A 74 5.93 5.14 -9.03
C GLU A 74 6.27 4.69 -7.61
N VAL A 75 5.82 3.48 -7.26
CA VAL A 75 6.21 2.83 -6.02
C VAL A 75 7.51 2.08 -6.27
N HIS A 76 8.53 2.34 -5.45
CA HIS A 76 9.82 1.68 -5.55
C HIS A 76 10.17 0.94 -4.27
N GLU A 77 10.86 -0.20 -4.40
CA GLU A 77 11.47 -0.84 -3.25
C GLU A 77 12.70 -0.05 -2.78
N VAL A 78 12.81 0.17 -1.47
CA VAL A 78 13.90 0.90 -0.83
C VAL A 78 14.46 0.11 0.34
N ALA A 79 15.69 0.45 0.73
CA ALA A 79 16.30 -0.13 1.93
C ALA A 79 15.45 0.19 3.17
N VAL A 80 15.08 -0.84 3.93
CA VAL A 80 14.31 -0.70 5.18
C VAL A 80 15.07 0.20 6.14
N GLY A 81 14.38 1.18 6.70
CA GLY A 81 14.97 2.09 7.66
C GLY A 81 15.84 3.18 7.04
N SER A 82 15.85 3.37 5.72
CA SER A 82 16.40 4.58 5.09
C SER A 82 15.33 5.67 5.03
N LEU A 83 15.69 6.95 4.96
CA LEU A 83 14.78 8.05 4.61
C LEU A 83 15.35 8.84 3.43
N PRO A 84 14.51 9.59 2.68
CA PRO A 84 15.01 10.55 1.71
C PRO A 84 15.91 11.59 2.38
N LYS A 85 16.88 12.13 1.62
CA LYS A 85 17.88 13.09 2.14
C LYS A 85 17.24 14.28 2.87
N SER A 86 16.10 14.76 2.38
CA SER A 86 15.33 15.86 2.97
C SER A 86 14.85 15.59 4.41
N LEU A 87 14.77 14.32 4.83
CA LEU A 87 14.31 13.90 6.15
C LEU A 87 15.41 13.25 7.00
N THR A 88 16.68 13.37 6.61
CA THR A 88 17.82 12.74 7.32
C THR A 88 17.88 13.11 8.81
N GLN A 89 17.46 14.32 9.17
CA GLN A 89 17.39 14.75 10.58
C GLN A 89 16.46 13.87 11.45
N LEU A 90 15.47 13.20 10.85
CA LEU A 90 14.52 12.33 11.53
C LEU A 90 14.97 10.86 11.56
N GLN A 91 16.08 10.54 10.91
CA GLN A 91 16.55 9.18 10.65
C GLN A 91 16.64 8.31 11.91
N GLN A 92 17.21 8.84 12.99
CA GLN A 92 17.36 8.07 14.24
C GLN A 92 16.01 7.73 14.87
N ASN A 93 15.08 8.70 14.92
CA ASN A 93 13.75 8.50 15.48
C ASN A 93 12.92 7.52 14.64
N TYR A 94 13.03 7.64 13.32
CA TYR A 94 12.40 6.72 12.39
C TYR A 94 12.91 5.28 12.55
N GLN A 95 14.23 5.08 12.63
CA GLN A 95 14.81 3.75 12.87
C GLN A 95 14.37 3.15 14.21
N ARG A 96 14.28 3.98 15.27
CA ARG A 96 13.75 3.54 16.57
C ARG A 96 12.30 3.08 16.44
N MET A 97 11.44 3.90 15.84
CA MET A 97 10.03 3.57 15.63
C MET A 97 9.85 2.24 14.89
N LEU A 98 10.57 2.06 13.78
CA LEU A 98 10.53 0.79 13.04
C LEU A 98 11.01 -0.38 13.90
N THR A 99 12.13 -0.22 14.61
CA THR A 99 12.68 -1.27 15.47
C THR A 99 11.69 -1.68 16.57
N PHE A 100 11.00 -0.71 17.18
CA PHE A 100 9.95 -0.97 18.15
C PHE A 100 8.78 -1.74 17.52
N GLY A 101 8.33 -1.34 16.32
CA GLY A 101 7.27 -2.04 15.59
C GLY A 101 7.63 -3.49 15.28
N ALA A 102 8.83 -3.75 14.74
CA ALA A 102 9.28 -5.12 14.45
C ALA A 102 9.37 -5.97 15.73
N ARG A 103 9.90 -5.41 16.83
CA ARG A 103 9.97 -6.11 18.13
C ARG A 103 8.59 -6.43 18.68
N ALA A 104 7.63 -5.52 18.57
CA ALA A 104 6.25 -5.75 19.00
C ALA A 104 5.57 -6.89 18.24
N LEU A 105 5.99 -7.13 17.00
CA LEU A 105 5.55 -8.26 16.17
C LEU A 105 6.43 -9.51 16.32
N CYS A 106 7.37 -9.53 17.28
CA CYS A 106 8.33 -10.62 17.49
C CYS A 106 9.21 -10.93 16.25
N THR A 107 9.54 -9.91 15.45
CA THR A 107 10.33 -10.01 14.21
C THR A 107 11.53 -9.05 14.22
N LYS A 108 12.37 -9.06 13.18
CA LYS A 108 13.49 -8.13 12.97
C LYS A 108 13.27 -7.29 11.72
N LEU A 109 13.86 -6.09 11.66
CA LEU A 109 13.70 -5.19 10.50
C LEU A 109 14.19 -5.79 9.17
N ARG A 110 15.23 -6.62 9.22
CA ARG A 110 15.74 -7.32 8.04
C ARG A 110 14.75 -8.31 7.44
N ASP A 111 13.73 -8.71 8.19
CA ASP A 111 12.70 -9.66 7.76
C ASP A 111 11.61 -8.96 6.93
N TYR A 112 11.74 -7.65 6.71
CA TYR A 112 10.81 -6.85 5.91
C TYR A 112 11.43 -6.41 4.59
N ARG A 113 10.55 -6.10 3.64
CA ARG A 113 10.81 -5.29 2.43
C ARG A 113 10.04 -3.98 2.57
N CYS A 114 10.60 -2.86 2.09
CA CYS A 114 9.96 -1.55 2.18
C CYS A 114 9.68 -1.02 0.77
N PHE A 115 8.42 -0.63 0.52
CA PHE A 115 7.98 -0.02 -0.74
C PHE A 115 7.57 1.41 -0.45
N ARG A 116 8.10 2.35 -1.22
CA ARG A 116 7.90 3.78 -0.98
C ARG A 116 7.37 4.45 -2.25
N ILE A 117 6.42 5.35 -2.06
CA ILE A 117 6.09 6.42 -3.00
C ILE A 117 6.36 7.77 -2.33
N SER A 118 6.87 8.72 -3.10
CA SER A 118 7.09 10.10 -2.66
C SER A 118 6.40 11.02 -3.65
N VAL A 119 5.36 11.74 -3.21
CA VAL A 119 4.58 12.66 -4.05
C VAL A 119 4.93 14.08 -3.64
N ALA A 120 5.42 14.87 -4.58
CA ALA A 120 5.71 16.29 -4.34
C ALA A 120 4.44 17.13 -4.54
N ASN A 121 4.21 18.11 -3.68
CA ASN A 121 3.07 19.04 -3.73
C ASN A 121 1.73 18.34 -4.03
N PRO A 122 1.33 17.32 -3.25
CA PRO A 122 0.14 16.56 -3.55
C PRO A 122 -1.11 17.46 -3.53
N PRO A 123 -2.07 17.25 -4.45
CA PRO A 123 -3.31 18.02 -4.47
C PRO A 123 -4.04 17.93 -3.13
N LEU A 124 -4.50 19.07 -2.62
CA LEU A 124 -5.33 19.10 -1.41
C LEU A 124 -6.64 18.36 -1.66
N PHE A 125 -7.18 17.71 -0.62
CA PHE A 125 -8.38 16.88 -0.71
C PHE A 125 -8.21 15.76 -1.74
N SER A 126 -7.05 15.11 -1.74
CA SER A 126 -6.78 13.90 -2.51
C SER A 126 -6.51 12.71 -1.58
N THR A 127 -6.49 11.50 -2.13
CA THR A 127 -6.13 10.29 -1.42
C THR A 127 -5.16 9.49 -2.26
N ILE A 128 -4.02 9.12 -1.67
CA ILE A 128 -3.12 8.11 -2.24
C ILE A 128 -3.65 6.73 -1.83
N ALA A 129 -3.93 5.88 -2.81
CA ALA A 129 -4.29 4.49 -2.60
C ALA A 129 -3.11 3.59 -2.99
N LEU A 130 -2.52 2.91 -2.01
CA LEU A 130 -1.51 1.87 -2.22
C LEU A 130 -2.20 0.52 -2.33
N ARG A 131 -1.92 -0.23 -3.39
CA ARG A 131 -2.57 -1.51 -3.71
C ARG A 131 -1.55 -2.60 -3.99
N TRP A 132 -1.83 -3.81 -3.51
CA TRP A 132 -1.04 -5.00 -3.83
C TRP A 132 -1.91 -6.25 -3.74
N GLN A 133 -1.52 -7.29 -4.48
CA GLN A 133 -2.19 -8.58 -4.42
C GLN A 133 -1.41 -9.56 -3.55
N LEU A 134 -2.09 -10.21 -2.61
CA LEU A 134 -1.54 -11.36 -1.90
C LEU A 134 -1.45 -12.56 -2.85
N ALA A 135 -0.42 -13.39 -2.71
CA ALA A 135 -0.39 -14.65 -3.42
C ALA A 135 -1.54 -15.55 -2.92
N GLU A 136 -2.07 -16.39 -3.80
CA GLU A 136 -3.03 -17.41 -3.37
C GLU A 136 -2.37 -18.32 -2.33
N PRO A 137 -3.11 -18.72 -1.28
CA PRO A 137 -2.60 -19.70 -0.34
C PRO A 137 -2.33 -20.98 -1.11
N LYS A 138 -1.08 -21.48 -1.07
CA LYS A 138 -0.77 -22.80 -1.63
C LYS A 138 -1.68 -23.81 -0.95
N SER A 139 -2.65 -24.35 -1.69
CA SER A 139 -3.47 -25.45 -1.20
C SER A 139 -2.51 -26.59 -0.85
N ALA A 140 -2.37 -26.89 0.44
CA ALA A 140 -1.62 -28.04 0.89
C ALA A 140 -2.30 -29.29 0.33
N HIS A 141 -1.76 -29.85 -0.75
CA HIS A 141 -2.06 -31.22 -1.14
C HIS A 141 -1.40 -32.10 -0.08
N ARG A 142 -2.25 -32.69 0.77
CA ARG A 142 -1.90 -33.79 1.67
C ARG A 142 -1.65 -35.05 0.87
#